data_AF-T2D0Z4-F1
#
_entry.id   AF-T2D0Z4-F1
#
_cell.length_a   1.000
_cell.length_b   1.000
_cell.length_c   1.000
_cell.angle_alpha   90.00
_cell.angle_beta   90.00
_cell.angle_gamma   90.00
#
_symmetry.space_group_name_H-M   'P 1'
#
loop_
_entity.id
_entity.type
_entity.pdbx_description
1 polymer ?
#
loop_
_entity_poly.entity_id
_entity_poly.type
_entity_poly.pdbx_seq_one_letter_code
_entity_poly.pdbx_strand_id
1 'polypeptide(L)'
;NAYLLKQKGDPLLTQQQQQQQQQQQQQQQQQQQQQQQQPFTIGTPVSVASLPPGLNVLQQQQQQQQQQQGVGLNRPLASQLPKHLTNQSMPPIFLPPPNYLFVRDVWKSNLYSEFAVIRQLISQYNHVSISTEFVGTLARPIGTFRSKVDYHYQTMRANVDFLNPIQLGLSLSDANGNKPENGPSTWQFNFEFDPKKEIMSTESLDLLRKSGINFEKHENSGIDIFEFSQLLMDSGLMMDDSVTWITYHAAYDLGFLINILMNDAMPNNKEDFEWWVHQYMPNFYDLNLVYKIIQEFKNPQLQQSSQQQQQQQYSLTTLADELGLPRFSI
;
A
#
# COMPACT_ATOMS: atom_id res chain seq x y z
N ASN A 1 40.19 51.52 -42.45
CA ASN A 1 41.27 51.24 -41.47
C ASN A 1 40.90 50.03 -40.65
N ALA A 2 41.83 49.08 -40.49
CA ALA A 2 41.70 47.74 -39.88
C ALA A 2 41.43 46.55 -40.83
N TYR A 3 42.01 46.57 -42.03
CA TYR A 3 42.77 45.39 -42.47
C TYR A 3 44.10 45.45 -41.68
N LEU A 4 44.58 44.33 -41.12
CA LEU A 4 45.84 44.14 -40.36
C LEU A 4 45.89 44.32 -38.83
N LEU A 5 44.85 44.02 -38.06
CA LEU A 5 45.08 43.67 -36.64
C LEU A 5 44.20 42.52 -36.15
N LYS A 6 44.89 41.47 -35.65
CA LYS A 6 44.42 40.24 -35.00
C LYS A 6 44.14 39.01 -35.88
N GLN A 7 45.08 38.77 -36.80
CA GLN A 7 45.56 37.43 -37.15
C GLN A 7 46.44 36.81 -36.03
N LYS A 8 46.08 36.98 -34.74
CA LYS A 8 46.89 36.54 -33.58
C LYS A 8 46.11 35.95 -32.38
N GLY A 9 44.93 35.40 -32.62
CA GLY A 9 44.21 34.45 -31.75
C GLY A 9 43.20 33.79 -32.68
N ASP A 10 43.31 32.53 -33.05
CA ASP A 10 42.99 31.41 -32.16
C ASP A 10 43.73 30.08 -32.49
N PRO A 11 45.08 30.03 -32.61
CA PRO A 11 45.79 28.76 -32.41
C PRO A 11 45.63 28.21 -30.97
N LEU A 12 45.07 28.99 -30.05
CA LEU A 12 44.79 28.59 -28.66
C LEU A 12 43.47 27.82 -28.50
N LEU A 13 42.44 28.04 -29.33
CA LEU A 13 41.17 27.30 -29.20
C LEU A 13 41.30 25.85 -29.67
N THR A 14 42.10 25.59 -30.71
CA THR A 14 42.34 24.24 -31.21
C THR A 14 43.20 23.40 -30.26
N GLN A 15 44.11 24.03 -29.50
CA GLN A 15 44.92 23.35 -28.50
C GLN A 15 44.11 23.02 -27.23
N GLN A 16 43.13 23.87 -26.87
CA GLN A 16 42.23 23.62 -25.74
C GLN A 16 41.17 22.54 -26.05
N GLN A 17 40.70 22.46 -27.30
CA GLN A 17 39.81 21.37 -27.75
C GLN A 17 40.51 20.00 -27.80
N GLN A 18 41.79 19.93 -28.16
CA GLN A 18 42.54 18.66 -28.15
C GLN A 18 42.83 18.14 -26.73
N GLN A 19 43.05 19.03 -25.75
CA GLN A 19 43.22 18.62 -24.35
C GLN A 19 41.94 18.07 -23.72
N GLN A 20 40.76 18.62 -24.06
CA GLN A 20 39.47 18.09 -23.58
C GLN A 20 39.12 16.72 -24.17
N GLN A 21 39.45 16.47 -25.44
CA GLN A 21 39.27 15.14 -26.06
C GLN A 21 40.20 14.07 -25.46
N GLN A 22 41.43 14.42 -25.08
CA GLN A 22 42.34 13.48 -24.39
C GLN A 22 41.86 13.12 -22.98
N GLN A 23 41.24 14.06 -22.23
CA GLN A 23 40.66 13.75 -20.92
C GLN A 23 39.42 12.86 -21.00
N GLN A 24 38.57 13.01 -22.02
CA GLN A 24 37.39 12.14 -22.21
C GLN A 24 37.78 10.71 -22.62
N GLN A 25 38.83 10.52 -23.42
CA GLN A 25 39.32 9.17 -23.76
C GLN A 25 39.98 8.46 -22.56
N GLN A 26 40.66 9.18 -21.67
CA GLN A 26 41.19 8.59 -20.43
C GLN A 26 40.10 8.13 -19.46
N GLN A 27 38.96 8.84 -19.37
CA GLN A 27 37.81 8.39 -18.57
C GLN A 27 37.13 7.14 -19.16
N GLN A 28 37.07 7.01 -20.49
CA GLN A 28 36.53 5.81 -21.14
C GLN A 28 37.42 4.57 -20.94
N GLN A 29 38.74 4.72 -20.87
CA GLN A 29 39.63 3.57 -20.59
C GLN A 29 39.61 3.12 -19.12
N GLN A 30 39.37 4.02 -18.16
CA GLN A 30 39.18 3.62 -16.75
C GLN A 30 37.86 2.87 -16.50
N GLN A 31 36.79 3.18 -17.23
CA GLN A 31 35.53 2.41 -17.13
C GLN A 31 35.62 1.00 -17.73
N GLN A 32 36.48 0.77 -18.73
CA GLN A 32 36.68 -0.57 -19.30
C GLN A 32 37.60 -1.47 -18.46
N GLN A 33 38.47 -0.92 -17.60
CA GLN A 33 39.33 -1.72 -16.71
C GLN A 33 38.65 -2.20 -15.41
N GLN A 34 37.45 -1.73 -15.07
CA GLN A 34 36.65 -2.31 -13.98
C GLN A 34 35.80 -3.52 -14.40
N GLN A 35 35.87 -3.94 -15.67
CA GLN A 35 35.09 -5.06 -16.21
C GLN A 35 35.82 -6.42 -16.26
N GLN A 36 37.06 -6.55 -15.75
CA GLN A 36 37.72 -7.86 -15.63
C GLN A 36 38.55 -7.98 -14.35
N GLN A 37 37.89 -8.27 -13.22
CA GLN A 37 38.45 -9.08 -12.13
C GLN A 37 37.31 -9.56 -11.20
N GLN A 38 36.92 -10.82 -11.38
CA GLN A 38 36.20 -11.70 -10.43
C GLN A 38 37.27 -12.58 -9.76
N PRO A 39 37.14 -13.07 -8.49
CA PRO A 39 36.03 -13.97 -8.12
C PRO A 39 35.50 -13.92 -6.66
N PHE A 40 34.21 -14.30 -6.55
CA PHE A 40 33.52 -15.05 -5.48
C PHE A 40 33.41 -14.52 -4.02
N THR A 41 32.13 -14.57 -3.59
CA THR A 41 31.56 -14.77 -2.23
C THR A 41 31.33 -13.58 -1.28
N ILE A 42 30.05 -13.19 -1.24
CA ILE A 42 29.16 -12.84 -0.12
C ILE A 42 29.39 -11.52 0.64
N GLY A 43 28.41 -10.62 0.46
CA GLY A 43 27.98 -9.64 1.44
C GLY A 43 28.31 -8.19 1.09
N THR A 44 27.37 -7.45 0.50
CA THR A 44 27.26 -5.98 0.61
C THR A 44 25.94 -5.47 -0.02
N PRO A 45 25.48 -4.26 0.40
CA PRO A 45 24.07 -3.87 0.42
C PRO A 45 23.62 -3.18 -0.87
N VAL A 46 22.32 -3.25 -1.17
CA VAL A 46 21.69 -2.48 -2.24
C VAL A 46 20.65 -1.53 -1.67
N SER A 47 20.74 -0.31 -2.19
CA SER A 47 19.90 0.85 -1.97
C SER A 47 18.41 0.55 -2.11
N VAL A 48 17.65 0.81 -1.05
CA VAL A 48 16.18 0.73 -1.01
C VAL A 48 15.58 2.03 -1.51
N ALA A 49 14.99 1.99 -2.71
CA ALA A 49 14.06 2.99 -3.19
C ALA A 49 12.86 2.30 -3.86
N SER A 50 11.67 2.64 -3.37
CA SER A 50 10.33 2.34 -3.91
C SER A 50 9.88 0.88 -3.98
N LEU A 51 9.31 0.38 -2.88
CA LEU A 51 8.42 -0.79 -2.82
C LEU A 51 6.94 -0.34 -2.67
N PRO A 52 5.97 -1.14 -3.15
CA PRO A 52 4.55 -0.80 -3.17
C PRO A 52 3.88 -0.86 -1.78
N PRO A 53 2.79 -0.10 -1.54
CA PRO A 53 2.10 -0.06 -0.26
C PRO A 53 1.23 -1.32 -0.08
N GLY A 54 1.44 -2.07 1.00
CA GLY A 54 0.65 -3.25 1.37
C GLY A 54 1.34 -4.23 2.31
N LEU A 55 2.68 -4.20 2.39
CA LEU A 55 3.48 -5.26 3.05
C LEU A 55 4.42 -4.84 4.17
N ASN A 56 4.31 -3.59 4.64
CA ASN A 56 5.33 -3.00 5.51
C ASN A 56 5.27 -3.41 6.99
N VAL A 57 4.40 -4.32 7.42
CA VAL A 57 4.20 -4.56 8.87
C VAL A 57 5.06 -5.71 9.44
N LEU A 58 5.53 -6.68 8.63
CA LEU A 58 6.16 -7.89 9.19
C LEU A 58 7.70 -7.91 9.23
N GLN A 59 8.41 -6.99 8.55
CA GLN A 59 9.86 -7.16 8.30
C GLN A 59 10.79 -6.34 9.21
N GLN A 60 10.29 -5.48 10.09
CA GLN A 60 11.16 -4.58 10.88
C GLN A 60 11.51 -5.05 12.30
N GLN A 61 11.09 -6.24 12.75
CA GLN A 61 11.32 -6.69 14.13
C GLN A 61 12.47 -7.70 14.35
N GLN A 62 13.23 -8.09 13.32
CA GLN A 62 14.22 -9.18 13.46
C GLN A 62 15.70 -8.88 13.15
N GLN A 63 16.12 -7.62 12.98
CA GLN A 63 17.52 -7.30 12.61
C GLN A 63 18.34 -6.44 13.58
N GLN A 64 18.03 -6.44 14.89
CA GLN A 64 18.86 -5.72 15.88
C GLN A 64 19.45 -6.55 17.04
N GLN A 65 19.57 -7.87 16.90
CA GLN A 65 20.37 -8.66 17.84
C GLN A 65 21.45 -9.47 17.12
N GLN A 66 22.56 -8.82 16.79
CA GLN A 66 23.91 -9.42 16.83
C GLN A 66 24.96 -8.38 16.43
N GLN A 67 25.54 -7.70 17.43
CA GLN A 67 26.96 -7.32 17.46
C GLN A 67 27.26 -6.59 18.77
N GLN A 68 27.86 -7.30 19.74
CA GLN A 68 29.03 -6.85 20.50
C GLN A 68 29.38 -7.88 21.60
N GLN A 69 30.46 -8.61 21.37
CA GLN A 69 31.31 -9.16 22.45
C GLN A 69 32.66 -8.46 22.36
N GLY A 70 33.11 -7.88 23.47
CA GLY A 70 34.42 -7.26 23.63
C GLY A 70 34.63 -6.85 25.09
N VAL A 71 35.57 -7.50 25.76
CA VAL A 71 35.79 -7.60 27.21
C VAL A 71 36.44 -6.35 27.81
N GLY A 72 36.05 -5.98 29.04
CA GLY A 72 36.80 -5.03 29.89
C GLY A 72 36.23 -4.89 31.31
N LEU A 73 36.95 -5.42 32.30
CA LEU A 73 36.66 -5.33 33.74
C LEU A 73 37.06 -3.97 34.33
N ASN A 74 36.15 -3.26 35.04
CA ASN A 74 36.35 -2.79 36.42
C ASN A 74 35.15 -1.96 36.95
N ARG A 75 35.01 -1.98 38.29
CA ARG A 75 33.89 -1.54 39.13
C ARG A 75 34.13 -0.12 39.73
N PRO A 76 33.25 0.45 40.58
CA PRO A 76 32.21 1.44 40.27
C PRO A 76 32.47 2.84 40.84
N LEU A 77 31.78 3.89 40.34
CA LEU A 77 31.49 5.08 41.16
C LEU A 77 30.23 5.81 40.67
N ALA A 78 29.36 6.15 41.63
CA ALA A 78 28.14 6.90 41.46
C ALA A 78 28.41 8.32 40.93
N SER A 79 27.54 8.83 40.06
CA SER A 79 26.80 10.10 40.22
C SER A 79 26.25 10.66 38.90
N GLN A 80 25.03 11.22 39.01
CA GLN A 80 24.35 12.18 38.12
C GLN A 80 23.56 11.63 36.91
N LEU A 81 22.25 11.47 37.14
CA LEU A 81 21.21 11.48 36.10
C LEU A 81 21.07 12.90 35.49
N PRO A 82 21.09 13.05 34.16
CA PRO A 82 20.64 14.29 33.53
C PRO A 82 19.11 14.37 33.55
N LYS A 83 18.57 15.39 34.22
CA LYS A 83 17.15 15.77 34.17
C LYS A 83 16.84 16.47 32.84
N HIS A 84 16.69 15.71 31.77
CA HIS A 84 16.04 16.20 30.54
C HIS A 84 15.30 15.05 29.84
N LEU A 85 14.18 14.61 30.43
CA LEU A 85 13.10 13.98 29.68
C LEU A 85 11.98 15.01 29.59
N THR A 86 11.92 15.63 28.43
CA THR A 86 10.80 16.42 27.96
C THR A 86 9.52 15.58 28.01
N ASN A 87 8.43 16.20 28.49
CA ASN A 87 7.07 15.68 28.43
C ASN A 87 6.67 15.34 26.98
N GLN A 88 7.03 14.16 26.47
CA GLN A 88 6.25 13.53 25.41
C GLN A 88 5.15 12.73 26.10
N SER A 89 3.99 13.36 26.26
CA SER A 89 2.77 12.65 26.66
C SER A 89 2.50 11.58 25.61
N MET A 90 2.59 10.31 25.99
CA MET A 90 2.14 9.19 25.16
C MET A 90 0.70 9.46 24.70
N PRO A 91 0.33 9.14 23.44
CA PRO A 91 -1.06 9.28 23.01
C PRO A 91 -1.97 8.48 23.96
N PRO A 92 -3.16 9.02 24.31
CA PRO A 92 -4.10 8.31 25.18
C PRO A 92 -4.47 6.98 24.53
N ILE A 93 -4.42 5.89 25.29
CA ILE A 93 -4.70 4.55 24.76
C ILE A 93 -6.19 4.43 24.42
N PHE A 94 -6.49 3.95 23.23
CA PHE A 94 -7.83 3.62 22.78
C PHE A 94 -7.96 2.10 22.67
N LEU A 95 -8.67 1.49 23.63
CA LEU A 95 -8.90 0.05 23.69
C LEU A 95 -10.34 -0.27 23.25
N PRO A 96 -10.56 -0.86 22.07
CA PRO A 96 -11.88 -1.34 21.70
C PRO A 96 -12.29 -2.54 22.56
N PRO A 97 -13.59 -2.79 22.74
CA PRO A 97 -14.10 -4.02 23.37
C PRO A 97 -13.49 -5.28 22.72
N PRO A 98 -13.10 -6.31 23.49
CA PRO A 98 -12.40 -7.48 22.93
C PRO A 98 -13.16 -8.22 21.81
N ASN A 99 -14.50 -8.24 21.87
CA ASN A 99 -15.34 -8.84 20.83
C ASN A 99 -15.24 -8.11 19.48
N TYR A 100 -14.85 -6.84 19.46
CA TYR A 100 -14.72 -6.06 18.22
C TYR A 100 -13.48 -6.49 17.41
N LEU A 101 -12.54 -7.19 18.06
CA LEU A 101 -11.33 -7.73 17.44
C LEU A 101 -11.56 -9.09 16.77
N PHE A 102 -12.76 -9.67 16.92
CA PHE A 102 -13.10 -10.95 16.30
C PHE A 102 -13.33 -10.78 14.79
N VAL A 103 -12.60 -11.57 13.99
CA VAL A 103 -12.77 -11.66 12.54
C VAL A 103 -13.34 -13.02 12.19
N ARG A 104 -14.46 -13.04 11.45
CA ARG A 104 -15.08 -14.26 10.95
C ARG A 104 -14.54 -14.57 9.56
N ASP A 105 -13.83 -15.69 9.46
CA ASP A 105 -13.51 -16.27 8.17
C ASP A 105 -14.77 -16.78 7.46
N VAL A 106 -14.92 -16.39 6.20
CA VAL A 106 -15.99 -16.82 5.32
C VAL A 106 -15.40 -17.62 4.16
N TRP A 107 -15.94 -18.81 3.96
CA TRP A 107 -15.61 -19.78 2.94
C TRP A 107 -16.90 -20.19 2.23
N LYS A 108 -16.80 -21.01 1.18
CA LYS A 108 -17.94 -21.51 0.40
C LYS A 108 -19.04 -22.13 1.29
N SER A 109 -18.66 -22.82 2.38
CA SER A 109 -19.59 -23.53 3.27
C SER A 109 -20.45 -22.64 4.16
N ASN A 110 -20.02 -21.43 4.51
CA ASN A 110 -20.77 -20.52 5.40
C ASN A 110 -21.15 -19.19 4.74
N LEU A 111 -20.80 -18.95 3.47
CA LEU A 111 -21.09 -17.73 2.73
C LEU A 111 -22.53 -17.21 2.93
N TYR A 112 -23.52 -18.06 2.65
CA TYR A 112 -24.93 -17.72 2.74
C TYR A 112 -25.38 -17.37 4.16
N SER A 113 -24.92 -18.12 5.16
CA SER A 113 -25.26 -17.86 6.57
C SER A 113 -24.66 -16.55 7.06
N GLU A 114 -23.44 -16.22 6.65
CA GLU A 114 -22.79 -14.97 7.06
C GLU A 114 -23.42 -13.76 6.36
N PHE A 115 -23.80 -13.88 5.08
CA PHE A 115 -24.56 -12.83 4.40
C PHE A 115 -25.95 -12.61 5.01
N ALA A 116 -26.60 -13.65 5.55
CA ALA A 116 -27.85 -13.48 6.29
C ALA A 116 -27.65 -12.61 7.55
N VAL A 117 -26.53 -12.79 8.26
CA VAL A 117 -26.17 -11.94 9.42
C VAL A 117 -25.88 -10.51 8.97
N ILE A 118 -25.11 -10.31 7.90
CA ILE A 118 -24.82 -8.98 7.34
C ILE A 118 -26.12 -8.23 7.00
N ARG A 119 -27.05 -8.89 6.30
CA ARG A 119 -28.37 -8.32 5.96
C ARG A 119 -29.19 -7.91 7.18
N GLN A 120 -29.08 -8.64 8.29
CA GLN A 120 -29.76 -8.28 9.53
C GLN A 120 -29.15 -7.06 10.21
N LEU A 121 -27.82 -6.94 10.15
CA LEU A 121 -27.08 -5.90 10.86
C LEU A 121 -27.08 -4.55 10.14
N ILE A 122 -27.14 -4.53 8.80
CA ILE A 122 -26.86 -3.31 8.01
C ILE A 122 -27.78 -2.13 8.34
N SER A 123 -29.03 -2.40 8.70
CA SER A 123 -30.00 -1.34 9.07
C SER A 123 -29.59 -0.53 10.31
N GLN A 124 -28.87 -1.15 11.25
CA GLN A 124 -28.38 -0.50 12.48
C GLN A 124 -26.90 -0.12 12.38
N TYR A 125 -26.10 -0.98 11.74
CA TYR A 125 -24.66 -0.86 11.60
C TYR A 125 -24.31 -0.48 10.16
N ASN A 126 -24.70 0.75 9.79
CA ASN A 126 -24.69 1.26 8.43
C ASN A 126 -23.34 1.86 7.97
N HIS A 127 -22.27 1.75 8.77
CA HIS A 127 -20.92 2.13 8.36
C HIS A 127 -20.12 0.88 8.01
N VAL A 128 -19.66 0.79 6.77
CA VAL A 128 -19.07 -0.42 6.19
C VAL A 128 -17.67 -0.09 5.73
N SER A 129 -16.65 -0.73 6.31
CA SER A 129 -15.28 -0.63 5.79
C SER A 129 -14.92 -1.82 4.92
N ILE A 130 -14.10 -1.56 3.89
CA ILE A 130 -13.61 -2.58 2.95
C ILE A 130 -12.08 -2.58 2.86
N SER A 131 -11.51 -3.76 2.64
CA SER A 131 -10.11 -3.97 2.27
C SER A 131 -10.00 -5.19 1.36
N THR A 132 -9.13 -5.17 0.36
CA THR A 132 -8.87 -6.32 -0.52
C THR A 132 -7.42 -6.77 -0.44
N GLU A 133 -7.17 -8.06 -0.66
CA GLU A 133 -5.84 -8.63 -0.78
C GLU A 133 -5.70 -9.32 -2.14
N PHE A 134 -4.65 -9.01 -2.89
CA PHE A 134 -4.42 -9.47 -4.25
C PHE A 134 -2.92 -9.51 -4.56
N VAL A 135 -2.54 -10.10 -5.69
CA VAL A 135 -1.14 -10.40 -6.04
C VAL A 135 -0.24 -9.17 -6.37
N GLY A 136 -0.74 -7.96 -6.12
CA GLY A 136 -0.07 -6.69 -6.40
C GLY A 136 -0.22 -6.24 -7.85
N THR A 137 0.68 -5.35 -8.30
CA THR A 137 0.67 -4.84 -9.67
C THR A 137 1.44 -5.78 -10.60
N LEU A 138 0.74 -6.41 -11.54
CA LEU A 138 1.29 -7.27 -12.59
C LEU A 138 1.83 -6.46 -13.78
N ALA A 139 1.11 -5.44 -14.23
CA ALA A 139 1.42 -4.73 -15.48
C ALA A 139 1.41 -3.22 -15.31
N ARG A 140 2.21 -2.53 -16.12
CA ARG A 140 2.15 -1.07 -16.28
C ARG A 140 1.94 -0.75 -17.76
N PRO A 141 0.86 -0.02 -18.11
CA PRO A 141 0.59 0.29 -19.51
C PRO A 141 1.68 1.21 -20.07
N ILE A 142 2.11 0.94 -21.31
CA ILE A 142 3.09 1.75 -22.03
C ILE A 142 2.34 2.59 -23.06
N GLY A 143 2.57 3.90 -23.08
CA GLY A 143 1.95 4.79 -24.05
C GLY A 143 1.90 6.24 -23.59
N THR A 144 1.13 7.03 -24.31
CA THR A 144 0.82 8.42 -23.97
C THR A 144 -0.47 8.47 -23.17
N PHE A 145 -0.46 9.17 -22.03
CA PHE A 145 -1.61 9.35 -21.15
C PHE A 145 -1.97 10.82 -21.05
N ARG A 146 -3.26 11.12 -20.82
CA ARG A 146 -3.77 12.50 -20.76
C ARG A 146 -3.23 13.25 -19.53
N SER A 147 -2.97 12.52 -18.45
CA SER A 147 -2.43 13.04 -17.19
C SER A 147 -1.82 11.94 -16.34
N LYS A 148 -1.17 12.30 -15.22
CA LYS A 148 -0.70 11.35 -14.21
C LYS A 148 -1.87 10.55 -13.59
N VAL A 149 -3.03 11.19 -13.41
CA VAL A 149 -4.24 10.55 -12.87
C VAL A 149 -4.79 9.53 -13.85
N ASP A 150 -4.82 9.87 -15.15
CA ASP A 150 -5.22 8.95 -16.21
C ASP A 150 -4.27 7.73 -16.28
N TYR A 151 -2.95 7.95 -16.20
CA TYR A 151 -1.98 6.84 -16.11
C TYR A 151 -2.24 5.93 -14.90
N HIS A 152 -2.52 6.49 -13.73
CA HIS A 152 -2.84 5.70 -12.54
C HIS A 152 -4.12 4.90 -12.72
N TYR A 153 -5.16 5.50 -13.29
CA TYR A 153 -6.40 4.79 -13.62
C TYR A 153 -6.17 3.66 -14.63
N GLN A 154 -5.48 3.91 -15.75
CA GLN A 154 -5.19 2.88 -16.75
C GLN A 154 -4.32 1.75 -16.18
N THR A 155 -3.41 2.07 -15.25
CA THR A 155 -2.65 1.05 -14.52
C THR A 155 -3.59 0.19 -13.69
N MET A 156 -4.43 0.79 -12.85
CA MET A 156 -5.40 0.05 -12.03
C MET A 156 -6.33 -0.81 -12.90
N ARG A 157 -6.95 -0.21 -13.93
CA ARG A 157 -7.84 -0.88 -14.89
C ARG A 157 -7.22 -2.16 -15.45
N ALA A 158 -6.04 -2.04 -16.05
CA ALA A 158 -5.37 -3.19 -16.65
C ALA A 158 -5.08 -4.30 -15.63
N ASN A 159 -4.72 -3.96 -14.39
CA ASN A 159 -4.45 -4.97 -13.38
C ASN A 159 -5.72 -5.61 -12.84
N VAL A 160 -6.77 -4.82 -12.59
CA VAL A 160 -8.07 -5.33 -12.11
C VAL A 160 -8.68 -6.29 -13.14
N ASP A 161 -8.58 -6.00 -14.44
CA ASP A 161 -9.09 -6.87 -15.51
C ASP A 161 -8.33 -8.22 -15.60
N PHE A 162 -7.08 -8.30 -15.12
CA PHE A 162 -6.24 -9.50 -15.23
C PHE A 162 -6.07 -10.28 -13.93
N LEU A 163 -6.40 -9.69 -12.79
CA LEU A 163 -6.11 -10.25 -11.48
C LEU A 163 -7.40 -10.58 -10.74
N ASN A 164 -7.37 -11.66 -10.00
CA ASN A 164 -8.43 -12.01 -9.07
C ASN A 164 -8.04 -11.65 -7.64
N PRO A 165 -8.92 -11.02 -6.86
CA PRO A 165 -8.69 -10.83 -5.43
C PRO A 165 -8.71 -12.18 -4.71
N ILE A 166 -7.83 -12.32 -3.71
CA ILE A 166 -7.69 -13.55 -2.92
C ILE A 166 -8.59 -13.46 -1.68
N GLN A 167 -8.61 -12.29 -1.04
CA GLN A 167 -9.45 -12.00 0.11
C GLN A 167 -10.11 -10.64 -0.01
N LEU A 168 -11.28 -10.51 0.62
CA LEU A 168 -11.97 -9.24 0.83
C LEU A 168 -12.45 -9.17 2.27
N GLY A 169 -12.07 -8.11 2.98
CA GLY A 169 -12.53 -7.81 4.32
C GLY A 169 -13.71 -6.85 4.30
N LEU A 170 -14.76 -7.14 5.07
CA LEU A 170 -15.83 -6.20 5.41
C LEU A 170 -15.94 -6.03 6.92
N SER A 171 -16.16 -4.80 7.40
CA SER A 171 -16.46 -4.55 8.80
C SER A 171 -17.61 -3.58 8.95
N LEU A 172 -18.59 -3.91 9.79
CA LEU A 172 -19.80 -3.12 10.02
C LEU A 172 -19.75 -2.46 11.40
N SER A 173 -20.13 -1.19 11.50
CA SER A 173 -20.39 -0.48 12.75
C SER A 173 -21.52 0.53 12.58
N ASP A 174 -21.99 1.12 13.68
CA ASP A 174 -22.79 2.34 13.60
C ASP A 174 -21.87 3.55 13.36
N ALA A 175 -22.47 4.74 13.23
CA ALA A 175 -21.75 5.99 12.99
C ALA A 175 -20.77 6.39 14.12
N ASN A 176 -20.94 5.85 15.33
CA ASN A 176 -20.05 6.11 16.48
C ASN A 176 -18.98 5.02 16.63
N GLY A 177 -18.94 4.03 15.74
CA GLY A 177 -18.02 2.90 15.82
C GLY A 177 -18.48 1.77 16.74
N ASN A 178 -19.73 1.79 17.22
CA ASN A 178 -20.27 0.67 18.00
C ASN A 178 -20.56 -0.52 17.07
N LYS A 179 -20.32 -1.72 17.59
CA LYS A 179 -20.53 -3.01 16.92
C LYS A 179 -21.44 -3.89 17.79
N PRO A 180 -22.13 -4.89 17.21
CA PRO A 180 -23.00 -5.78 17.98
C PRO A 180 -22.23 -6.47 19.12
N GLU A 181 -22.88 -6.57 20.28
CA GLU A 181 -22.30 -7.26 21.45
C GLU A 181 -22.12 -8.75 21.21
N ASN A 182 -23.02 -9.34 20.40
CA ASN A 182 -23.06 -10.77 20.10
C ASN A 182 -22.87 -11.01 18.60
N GLY A 183 -22.04 -12.00 18.26
CA GLY A 183 -21.78 -12.40 16.87
C GLY A 183 -20.69 -11.58 16.18
N PRO A 184 -20.35 -11.94 14.92
CA PRO A 184 -19.35 -11.23 14.15
C PRO A 184 -19.85 -9.87 13.65
N SER A 185 -18.91 -8.93 13.55
CA SER A 185 -19.10 -7.64 12.85
C SER A 185 -18.00 -7.35 11.84
N THR A 186 -17.09 -8.30 11.63
CA THR A 186 -15.97 -8.23 10.70
C THR A 186 -15.84 -9.58 10.03
N TRP A 187 -15.83 -9.60 8.70
CA TRP A 187 -15.76 -10.78 7.88
C TRP A 187 -14.56 -10.71 6.96
N GLN A 188 -13.88 -11.84 6.81
CA GLN A 188 -12.83 -12.05 5.82
C GLN A 188 -13.35 -13.09 4.82
N PHE A 189 -13.78 -12.63 3.64
CA PHE A 189 -14.18 -13.49 2.54
C PHE A 189 -12.94 -14.03 1.84
N ASN A 190 -12.85 -15.35 1.75
CA ASN A 190 -11.74 -16.04 1.14
C ASN A 190 -12.20 -16.63 -0.21
N PHE A 191 -11.72 -16.08 -1.32
CA PHE A 191 -12.15 -16.46 -2.66
C PHE A 191 -11.44 -17.71 -3.16
N GLU A 192 -12.07 -18.39 -4.11
CA GLU A 192 -11.44 -19.48 -4.86
C GLU A 192 -10.21 -18.94 -5.59
N PHE A 193 -9.06 -19.57 -5.35
CA PHE A 193 -7.80 -19.14 -5.92
C PHE A 193 -6.88 -20.34 -6.16
N ASP A 194 -6.50 -20.57 -7.41
CA ASP A 194 -5.59 -21.64 -7.81
C ASP A 194 -4.27 -21.04 -8.35
N PRO A 195 -3.16 -21.08 -7.57
CA PRO A 195 -1.88 -20.55 -8.02
C PRO A 195 -1.33 -21.14 -9.32
N LYS A 196 -1.87 -22.28 -9.79
CA LYS A 196 -1.45 -22.91 -11.06
C LYS A 196 -2.16 -22.30 -12.26
N LYS A 197 -3.34 -21.68 -12.07
CA LYS A 197 -4.14 -21.04 -13.11
C LYS A 197 -3.95 -19.52 -13.14
N GLU A 198 -3.65 -18.94 -11.98
CA GLU A 198 -3.58 -17.50 -11.78
C GLU A 198 -2.24 -16.90 -12.22
N ILE A 199 -2.28 -15.68 -12.76
CA ILE A 199 -1.08 -14.96 -13.16
C ILE A 199 -0.42 -14.36 -11.92
N MET A 200 0.60 -15.05 -11.40
CA MET A 200 1.31 -14.63 -10.19
C MET A 200 2.83 -14.86 -10.33
N SER A 201 3.62 -13.94 -9.77
CA SER A 201 5.06 -14.15 -9.60
C SER A 201 5.35 -15.09 -8.41
N THR A 202 6.48 -15.80 -8.45
CA THR A 202 6.93 -16.62 -7.31
C THR A 202 7.17 -15.78 -6.06
N GLU A 203 7.60 -14.53 -6.23
CA GLU A 203 7.82 -13.59 -5.12
C GLU A 203 6.50 -13.21 -4.44
N SER A 204 5.48 -12.81 -5.21
CA SER A 204 4.13 -12.53 -4.70
C SER A 204 3.55 -13.76 -3.98
N LEU A 205 3.78 -14.96 -4.53
CA LEU A 205 3.30 -16.21 -3.93
C LEU A 205 3.90 -16.45 -2.54
N ASP A 206 5.22 -16.35 -2.42
CA ASP A 206 5.92 -16.58 -1.15
C ASP A 206 5.57 -15.51 -0.11
N LEU A 207 5.34 -14.29 -0.58
CA LEU A 207 4.95 -13.17 0.24
C LEU A 207 3.53 -13.34 0.80
N LEU A 208 2.58 -13.81 0.00
CA LEU A 208 1.23 -14.15 0.43
C LEU A 208 1.20 -15.36 1.37
N ARG A 209 2.07 -16.36 1.14
CA ARG A 209 2.24 -17.45 2.12
C ARG A 209 2.74 -16.94 3.48
N LYS A 210 3.68 -16.01 3.47
CA LYS A 210 4.22 -15.38 4.69
C LYS A 210 3.21 -14.49 5.40
N SER A 211 2.25 -13.91 4.68
CA SER A 211 1.14 -13.15 5.29
C SER A 211 0.04 -14.04 5.88
N GLY A 212 0.12 -15.37 5.68
CA GLY A 212 -0.79 -16.34 6.27
C GLY A 212 -1.81 -16.95 5.30
N ILE A 213 -1.72 -16.65 4.00
CA ILE A 213 -2.63 -17.23 2.99
C ILE A 213 -2.39 -18.73 2.84
N ASN A 214 -3.45 -19.51 3.08
CA ASN A 214 -3.47 -20.95 2.85
C ASN A 214 -4.08 -21.27 1.47
N PHE A 215 -3.24 -21.29 0.44
CA PHE A 215 -3.66 -21.55 -0.94
C PHE A 215 -4.41 -22.87 -1.15
N GLU A 216 -4.06 -23.93 -0.42
CA GLU A 216 -4.79 -25.21 -0.51
C GLU A 216 -6.24 -25.06 -0.05
N LYS A 217 -6.48 -24.25 0.97
CA LYS A 217 -7.85 -23.97 1.45
C LYS A 217 -8.61 -23.07 0.49
N HIS A 218 -7.95 -22.08 -0.12
CA HIS A 218 -8.56 -21.26 -1.18
C HIS A 218 -8.95 -22.10 -2.40
N GLU A 219 -8.08 -23.02 -2.85
CA GLU A 219 -8.35 -23.93 -3.98
C GLU A 219 -9.55 -24.85 -3.69
N ASN A 220 -9.66 -25.41 -2.48
CA ASN A 220 -10.67 -26.42 -2.15
C ASN A 220 -11.98 -25.88 -1.55
N SER A 221 -11.95 -24.71 -0.92
CA SER A 221 -13.06 -24.17 -0.12
C SER A 221 -13.31 -22.69 -0.34
N GLY A 222 -12.57 -22.05 -1.24
CA GLY A 222 -12.75 -20.65 -1.58
C GLY A 222 -14.13 -20.38 -2.19
N ILE A 223 -14.60 -19.16 -1.96
CA ILE A 223 -15.87 -18.64 -2.44
C ILE A 223 -15.80 -18.40 -3.95
N ASP A 224 -16.84 -18.82 -4.67
CA ASP A 224 -17.05 -18.36 -6.04
C ASP A 224 -17.38 -16.85 -6.02
N ILE A 225 -16.55 -16.05 -6.71
CA ILE A 225 -16.71 -14.60 -6.78
C ILE A 225 -18.08 -14.22 -7.35
N PHE A 226 -18.65 -15.03 -8.26
CA PHE A 226 -19.96 -14.78 -8.82
C PHE A 226 -21.07 -14.97 -7.77
N GLU A 227 -21.01 -16.03 -6.95
CA GLU A 227 -21.96 -16.19 -5.84
C GLU A 227 -21.86 -15.04 -4.84
N PHE A 228 -20.62 -14.61 -4.52
CA PHE A 228 -20.39 -13.45 -3.65
C PHE A 228 -21.01 -12.17 -4.23
N SER A 229 -20.83 -11.88 -5.52
CA SER A 229 -21.33 -10.65 -6.15
C SER A 229 -22.85 -10.58 -6.11
N GLN A 230 -23.53 -11.71 -6.35
CA GLN A 230 -24.98 -11.80 -6.25
C GLN A 230 -25.49 -11.50 -4.84
N LEU A 231 -24.86 -12.10 -3.82
CA LEU A 231 -25.25 -11.89 -2.42
C LEU A 231 -24.94 -10.48 -1.93
N LEU A 232 -23.85 -9.87 -2.42
CA LEU A 232 -23.52 -8.49 -2.11
C LEU A 232 -24.52 -7.52 -2.74
N MET A 233 -24.92 -7.76 -4.00
CA MET A 233 -25.86 -6.91 -4.72
C MET A 233 -27.20 -6.74 -4.00
N ASP A 234 -27.75 -7.83 -3.43
CA ASP A 234 -29.04 -7.82 -2.71
C ASP A 234 -28.90 -7.80 -1.17
N SER A 235 -27.71 -7.47 -0.67
CA SER A 235 -27.44 -7.40 0.77
C SER A 235 -28.03 -6.16 1.47
N GLY A 236 -28.39 -5.13 0.70
CA GLY A 236 -28.69 -3.79 1.22
C GLY A 236 -27.45 -2.91 1.48
N LEU A 237 -26.24 -3.38 1.15
CA LEU A 237 -25.00 -2.59 1.26
C LEU A 237 -24.77 -1.64 0.07
N MET A 238 -25.29 -2.02 -1.11
CA MET A 238 -25.03 -1.34 -2.37
C MET A 238 -26.20 -0.43 -2.75
N MET A 239 -25.92 0.66 -3.46
CA MET A 239 -26.90 1.57 -4.07
C MET A 239 -27.88 2.21 -3.07
N ASP A 240 -27.46 2.36 -1.82
CA ASP A 240 -28.23 2.96 -0.73
C ASP A 240 -27.40 4.07 -0.07
N ASP A 241 -27.90 5.30 -0.04
CA ASP A 241 -27.21 6.47 0.52
C ASP A 241 -27.27 6.51 2.06
N SER A 242 -28.12 5.68 2.67
CA SER A 242 -28.15 5.46 4.12
C SER A 242 -26.96 4.63 4.63
N VAL A 243 -26.23 3.96 3.74
CA VAL A 243 -25.00 3.22 4.04
C VAL A 243 -23.78 4.10 3.73
N THR A 244 -22.87 4.20 4.71
CA THR A 244 -21.61 4.94 4.54
C THR A 244 -20.46 3.96 4.34
N TRP A 245 -19.84 3.99 3.16
CA TRP A 245 -18.65 3.19 2.88
C TRP A 245 -17.36 3.89 3.33
N ILE A 246 -16.48 3.15 3.99
CA ILE A 246 -15.18 3.62 4.47
C ILE A 246 -14.07 2.83 3.77
N THR A 247 -13.21 3.53 3.08
CA THR A 247 -12.09 2.95 2.34
C THR A 247 -10.77 3.55 2.80
N TYR A 248 -9.64 2.96 2.39
CA TYR A 248 -8.32 3.53 2.65
C TYR A 248 -7.42 3.35 1.44
N HIS A 249 -7.03 4.45 0.78
CA HIS A 249 -6.24 4.39 -0.45
C HIS A 249 -6.96 3.55 -1.53
N ALA A 250 -8.22 3.91 -1.77
CA ALA A 250 -9.28 3.01 -2.22
C ALA A 250 -9.21 2.54 -3.68
N ALA A 251 -8.26 3.02 -4.48
CA ALA A 251 -8.28 2.84 -5.93
C ALA A 251 -8.46 1.37 -6.35
N TYR A 252 -7.63 0.47 -5.81
CA TYR A 252 -7.73 -0.96 -6.14
C TYR A 252 -8.90 -1.65 -5.45
N ASP A 253 -9.22 -1.33 -4.19
CA ASP A 253 -10.36 -1.92 -3.48
C ASP A 253 -11.67 -1.65 -4.23
N LEU A 254 -11.88 -0.39 -4.63
CA LEU A 254 -13.04 0.00 -5.43
C LEU A 254 -12.94 -0.57 -6.85
N GLY A 255 -11.75 -0.62 -7.43
CA GLY A 255 -11.53 -1.24 -8.73
C GLY A 255 -12.03 -2.69 -8.77
N PHE A 256 -11.57 -3.52 -7.85
CA PHE A 256 -12.01 -4.92 -7.74
C PHE A 256 -13.49 -5.02 -7.41
N LEU A 257 -13.99 -4.26 -6.44
CA LEU A 257 -15.40 -4.33 -6.05
C LEU A 257 -16.34 -3.99 -7.23
N ILE A 258 -16.02 -2.93 -7.97
CA ILE A 258 -16.80 -2.50 -9.14
C ILE A 258 -16.70 -3.53 -10.26
N ASN A 259 -15.51 -4.10 -10.52
CA ASN A 259 -15.34 -5.17 -11.50
C ASN A 259 -16.19 -6.39 -11.16
N ILE A 260 -16.16 -6.83 -9.90
CA ILE A 260 -16.96 -7.95 -9.38
C ILE A 260 -18.46 -7.70 -9.58
N LEU A 261 -18.94 -6.49 -9.26
CA LEU A 261 -20.35 -6.13 -9.34
C LEU A 261 -20.83 -5.92 -10.79
N MET A 262 -19.99 -5.34 -11.64
CA MET A 262 -20.29 -5.18 -13.07
C MET A 262 -20.28 -6.52 -13.80
N ASN A 263 -19.45 -7.47 -13.34
CA ASN A 263 -19.20 -8.74 -14.02
C ASN A 263 -18.87 -8.54 -15.51
N ASP A 264 -18.05 -7.51 -15.79
CA ASP A 264 -17.63 -7.09 -17.12
C ASP A 264 -16.28 -6.38 -17.02
N ALA A 265 -15.65 -6.12 -18.16
CA ALA A 265 -14.40 -5.38 -18.24
C ALA A 265 -14.52 -4.00 -17.60
N MET A 266 -13.45 -3.55 -16.94
CA MET A 266 -13.40 -2.25 -16.31
C MET A 266 -13.63 -1.12 -17.32
N PRO A 267 -14.27 0.00 -16.90
CA PRO A 267 -14.56 1.12 -17.77
C PRO A 267 -13.31 1.65 -18.52
N ASN A 268 -13.52 2.32 -19.64
CA ASN A 268 -12.40 2.74 -20.49
C ASN A 268 -11.60 3.90 -19.91
N ASN A 269 -12.26 4.72 -19.10
CA ASN A 269 -11.74 5.97 -18.57
C ASN A 269 -12.20 6.17 -17.12
N LYS A 270 -11.52 7.09 -16.43
CA LYS A 270 -11.77 7.37 -15.03
C LYS A 270 -13.18 7.90 -14.81
N GLU A 271 -13.71 8.71 -15.72
CA GLU A 271 -15.00 9.36 -15.57
C GLU A 271 -16.14 8.34 -15.52
N ASP A 272 -16.12 7.34 -16.40
CA ASP A 272 -17.09 6.24 -16.42
C ASP A 272 -16.95 5.35 -15.18
N PHE A 273 -15.71 5.09 -14.74
CA PHE A 273 -15.47 4.35 -13.49
C PHE A 273 -15.99 5.09 -12.27
N GLU A 274 -15.73 6.40 -12.17
CA GLU A 274 -16.29 7.21 -11.09
C GLU A 274 -17.81 7.20 -11.13
N TRP A 275 -18.43 7.26 -12.32
CA TRP A 275 -19.89 7.11 -12.43
C TRP A 275 -20.37 5.81 -11.80
N TRP A 276 -19.77 4.67 -12.15
CA TRP A 276 -20.11 3.36 -11.57
C TRP A 276 -19.90 3.30 -10.06
N VAL A 277 -18.80 3.85 -9.56
CA VAL A 277 -18.52 3.96 -8.12
C VAL A 277 -19.66 4.71 -7.42
N HIS A 278 -20.08 5.87 -7.94
CA HIS A 278 -21.15 6.67 -7.33
C HIS A 278 -22.53 6.01 -7.46
N GLN A 279 -22.77 5.17 -8.48
CA GLN A 279 -24.02 4.40 -8.56
C GLN A 279 -24.04 3.31 -7.48
N TYR A 280 -22.98 2.52 -7.35
CA TYR A 280 -22.92 1.41 -6.42
C TYR A 280 -22.71 1.84 -4.96
N MET A 281 -21.96 2.91 -4.71
CA MET A 281 -21.64 3.42 -3.38
C MET A 281 -21.88 4.93 -3.36
N PRO A 282 -23.14 5.39 -3.24
CA PRO A 282 -23.49 6.80 -3.33
C PRO A 282 -22.94 7.66 -2.19
N ASN A 283 -22.60 7.04 -1.05
CA ASN A 283 -22.05 7.70 0.13
C ASN A 283 -20.80 6.95 0.63
N PHE A 284 -19.61 7.51 0.38
CA PHE A 284 -18.35 6.91 0.80
C PHE A 284 -17.25 7.93 1.09
N TYR A 285 -16.26 7.51 1.89
CA TYR A 285 -15.10 8.31 2.27
C TYR A 285 -13.81 7.50 2.14
N ASP A 286 -12.78 8.11 1.56
CA ASP A 286 -11.40 7.60 1.63
C ASP A 286 -10.70 8.19 2.86
N LEU A 287 -10.48 7.35 3.87
CA LEU A 287 -9.84 7.73 5.12
C LEU A 287 -8.39 8.20 4.92
N ASN A 288 -7.68 7.71 3.91
CA ASN A 288 -6.33 8.19 3.59
C ASN A 288 -6.37 9.67 3.17
N LEU A 289 -7.35 10.04 2.34
CA LEU A 289 -7.54 11.43 1.89
C LEU A 289 -7.96 12.34 3.05
N VAL A 290 -8.93 11.91 3.87
CA VAL A 290 -9.38 12.66 5.05
C VAL A 290 -8.22 12.89 6.01
N TYR A 291 -7.46 11.85 6.32
CA TYR A 291 -6.31 11.95 7.22
C TYR A 291 -5.23 12.89 6.68
N LYS A 292 -4.91 12.79 5.39
CA LYS A 292 -3.95 13.69 4.73
C LYS A 292 -4.36 15.16 4.88
N ILE A 293 -5.62 15.49 4.63
CA ILE A 293 -6.15 16.85 4.77
C ILE A 293 -5.99 17.35 6.22
N ILE A 294 -6.33 16.51 7.21
CA ILE A 294 -6.15 16.85 8.64
C ILE A 294 -4.68 17.18 8.95
N GLN A 295 -3.74 16.38 8.46
CA GLN A 295 -2.31 16.60 8.71
C GLN A 295 -1.78 17.86 8.00
N GLU A 296 -2.30 18.19 6.82
CA GLU A 296 -1.98 19.44 6.12
C GLU A 296 -2.44 20.69 6.90
N PHE A 297 -3.62 20.64 7.54
CA PHE A 297 -4.08 21.72 8.42
C PHE A 297 -3.24 21.89 9.68
N LYS A 298 -2.79 20.78 10.29
CA LYS A 298 -1.94 20.82 11.49
C LYS A 298 -0.53 21.34 11.19
N ASN A 299 -0.04 21.14 9.97
CA ASN A 299 1.30 21.52 9.55
C ASN A 299 1.29 22.38 8.27
N PRO A 300 0.88 23.67 8.35
CA PRO A 300 0.76 24.55 7.17
C PRO A 300 2.07 24.75 6.39
N GLN A 301 3.23 24.54 7.04
CA GLN A 301 4.54 24.62 6.39
C GLN A 301 4.76 23.51 5.34
N LEU A 302 4.03 22.39 5.41
CA LEU A 302 4.08 21.30 4.42
C LEU A 302 3.47 21.70 3.07
N GLN A 303 2.75 22.82 2.97
CA GLN A 303 2.21 23.32 1.69
C GLN A 303 3.26 24.08 0.86
N GLN A 304 4.36 24.55 1.46
CA GLN A 304 5.35 25.42 0.80
C GLN A 304 6.60 24.68 0.28
N SER A 305 6.86 23.45 0.74
CA SER A 305 8.01 22.63 0.33
C SER A 305 7.56 21.40 -0.46
N SER A 306 7.34 21.56 -1.76
CA SER A 306 7.00 20.46 -2.70
C SER A 306 8.03 19.32 -2.74
N GLN A 307 9.23 19.51 -2.19
CA GLN A 307 10.24 18.45 -2.02
C GLN A 307 10.09 17.62 -0.74
N GLN A 308 9.42 18.11 0.32
CA GLN A 308 9.21 17.36 1.58
C GLN A 308 7.91 16.54 1.59
N GLN A 309 6.91 16.89 0.78
CA GLN A 309 5.67 16.09 0.65
C GLN A 309 5.92 14.67 0.12
N GLN A 310 7.06 14.40 -0.52
CA GLN A 310 7.39 13.04 -1.01
C GLN A 310 7.89 12.10 0.10
N GLN A 311 8.21 12.58 1.31
CA GLN A 311 8.83 11.76 2.36
C GLN A 311 7.91 11.37 3.54
N GLN A 312 6.80 12.06 3.78
CA GLN A 312 5.86 11.65 4.85
C GLN A 312 4.82 10.67 4.30
N GLN A 313 5.01 9.40 4.65
CA GLN A 313 4.08 8.33 4.31
C GLN A 313 2.90 8.35 5.29
N TYR A 314 1.75 8.85 4.85
CA TYR A 314 0.50 8.71 5.59
C TYR A 314 0.04 7.26 5.48
N SER A 315 0.32 6.47 6.52
CA SER A 315 -0.06 5.05 6.60
C SER A 315 -1.19 4.83 7.58
N LEU A 316 -1.99 3.78 7.36
CA LEU A 316 -3.10 3.42 8.26
C LEU A 316 -2.57 3.08 9.65
N THR A 317 -1.40 2.45 9.71
CA THR A 317 -0.72 2.11 10.96
C THR A 317 -0.29 3.36 11.72
N THR A 318 0.24 4.38 11.04
CA THR A 318 0.59 5.66 11.68
C THR A 318 -0.64 6.35 12.24
N LEU A 319 -1.75 6.38 11.49
CA LEU A 319 -3.02 6.90 11.97
C LEU A 319 -3.51 6.14 13.21
N ALA A 320 -3.46 4.81 13.18
CA ALA A 320 -3.86 3.98 14.32
C ALA A 320 -3.00 4.24 15.57
N ASP A 321 -1.67 4.34 15.40
CA ASP A 321 -0.74 4.65 16.47
C ASP A 321 -1.02 6.06 17.06
N GLU A 322 -1.32 7.06 16.23
CA GLU A 322 -1.71 8.42 16.66
C GLU A 322 -3.03 8.44 17.45
N LEU A 323 -3.97 7.56 17.09
CA LEU A 323 -5.24 7.36 17.80
C LEU A 323 -5.09 6.49 19.06
N GLY A 324 -3.89 5.96 19.34
CA GLY A 324 -3.62 5.16 20.53
C GLY A 324 -4.14 3.72 20.45
N LEU A 325 -4.40 3.19 19.25
CA LEU A 325 -4.78 1.79 19.04
C LEU A 325 -3.57 0.86 19.23
N PRO A 326 -3.64 -0.15 20.10
CA PRO A 326 -2.56 -1.12 20.24
C PRO A 326 -2.39 -1.99 19.00
N ARG A 327 -1.16 -2.45 18.77
CA ARG A 327 -0.86 -3.48 17.78
C ARG A 327 -0.96 -4.85 18.44
N PHE A 328 -1.99 -5.60 18.07
CA PHE A 328 -2.11 -7.00 18.47
C PHE A 328 -1.30 -7.86 17.50
N SER A 329 -0.46 -8.76 18.03
CA SER A 329 0.16 -9.80 17.20
C SER A 329 -0.93 -10.75 16.73
N ILE A 330 -1.04 -10.94 15.41
CA ILE A 330 -1.95 -11.91 14.79
C ILE A 330 -1.33 -13.30 14.91
#